data_AF-A0A7J8Y6Y1-F1
#
_entry.id   AF-A0A7J8Y6Y1-F1
#
_cell.length_a   1.000
_cell.length_b   1.000
_cell.length_c   1.000
_cell.angle_alpha   90.00
_cell.angle_beta   90.00
_cell.angle_gamma   90.00
#
_symmetry.space_group_name_H-M   'P 1'
#
loop_
_entity.id
_entity.type
_entity.pdbx_description
1 polymer ?
#
loop_
_entity_poly.entity_id
_entity_poly.type
_entity_poly.pdbx_seq_one_letter_code
_entity_poly.pdbx_strand_id
1 'polypeptide(L)'
;MPVGIMQKENVDNVVQKFLAANFTIILFHYDGNVDGWWDLDWGDKAIHVVAHNQTKWWFAKRFLHPNVVSIYDYIFLWDEDLGVDHFDPKRYLQIVKTAGLEISQPALDPDSTEIHHKITIRSRTKKLHRRVYELRGKTKCSKASEGPPCSGFVEGMAPVFTRSAWYCTWHLIQNDLVHGWGMDMKLGYCAQGVSSKKVGVIDSEYIVHKGIQSLGGSGYPATRTTVKRNGASGFDLRTEVRLYFFNLLPYTNKRNGVEYCRLDPYAIRKSNLYSTILPPGFRQ
;
A
#
# COMPACT_ATOMS: atom_id res chain seq x y z
N MET A 1 -4.37 -3.88 -9.10
CA MET A 1 -5.17 -2.69 -8.76
C MET A 1 -6.60 -3.17 -8.55
N PRO A 2 -7.27 -2.88 -7.41
CA PRO A 2 -8.72 -3.04 -7.30
C PRO A 2 -9.37 -2.18 -8.38
N VAL A 3 -10.46 -2.64 -8.98
CA VAL A 3 -11.18 -1.86 -9.99
C VAL A 3 -12.68 -2.12 -9.91
N GLY A 4 -13.45 -1.07 -10.18
CA GLY A 4 -14.87 -1.16 -10.49
C GLY A 4 -15.20 -0.30 -11.71
N ILE A 5 -16.28 -0.65 -12.39
CA ILE A 5 -16.65 -0.09 -13.70
C ILE A 5 -16.90 1.41 -13.65
N MET A 6 -17.33 1.94 -12.51
CA MET A 6 -17.54 3.38 -12.30
C MET A 6 -16.24 4.19 -12.41
N GLN A 7 -15.09 3.57 -12.18
CA GLN A 7 -13.77 4.20 -12.23
C GLN A 7 -13.00 3.90 -13.52
N LYS A 8 -13.67 3.30 -14.52
CA LYS A 8 -13.05 2.81 -15.75
C LYS A 8 -12.20 3.84 -16.47
N GLU A 9 -12.68 5.08 -16.62
CA GLU A 9 -11.93 6.16 -17.28
C GLU A 9 -10.62 6.50 -16.54
N ASN A 10 -10.67 6.56 -15.19
CA ASN A 10 -9.45 6.81 -14.43
C ASN A 10 -8.48 5.63 -14.53
N VAL A 11 -8.99 4.40 -14.46
CA VAL A 11 -8.19 3.19 -14.60
C VAL A 11 -7.56 3.10 -15.98
N ASP A 12 -8.27 3.46 -17.05
CA ASP A 12 -7.72 3.51 -18.41
C ASP A 12 -6.49 4.41 -18.50
N ASN A 13 -6.59 5.63 -17.96
CA ASN A 13 -5.45 6.57 -17.89
C ASN A 13 -4.25 5.97 -17.13
N VAL A 14 -4.50 5.24 -16.03
CA VAL A 14 -3.43 4.55 -15.29
C VAL A 14 -2.83 3.44 -16.13
N VAL A 15 -3.65 2.53 -16.64
CA VAL A 15 -3.19 1.32 -17.35
C VAL A 15 -2.40 1.67 -18.60
N GLN A 16 -2.86 2.64 -19.41
CA GLN A 16 -2.12 3.08 -20.60
C GLN A 16 -0.70 3.55 -20.27
N LYS A 17 -0.52 4.35 -19.20
CA LYS A 17 0.81 4.83 -18.77
C LYS A 17 1.71 3.69 -18.33
N PHE A 18 1.19 2.73 -17.57
CA PHE A 18 1.99 1.60 -17.10
C PHE A 18 2.32 0.61 -18.22
N LEU A 19 1.41 0.37 -19.17
CA LEU A 19 1.67 -0.45 -20.35
C LEU A 19 2.74 0.17 -21.26
N ALA A 20 2.70 1.48 -21.49
CA ALA A 20 3.76 2.20 -22.22
C ALA A 20 5.14 2.11 -21.50
N ALA A 21 5.12 1.78 -20.22
CA ALA A 21 6.30 1.53 -19.42
C ALA A 21 6.72 0.03 -19.32
N ASN A 22 6.07 -0.86 -20.08
CA ASN A 22 6.27 -2.32 -20.10
C ASN A 22 5.96 -3.01 -18.76
N PHE A 23 4.90 -2.60 -18.08
CA PHE A 23 4.41 -3.28 -16.88
C PHE A 23 3.37 -4.35 -17.22
N THR A 24 3.40 -5.46 -16.47
CA THR A 24 2.26 -6.38 -16.41
C THR A 24 1.16 -5.78 -15.53
N ILE A 25 -0.07 -5.80 -16.02
CA ILE A 25 -1.23 -5.24 -15.34
C ILE A 25 -2.10 -6.37 -14.79
N ILE A 26 -2.47 -6.27 -13.52
CA ILE A 26 -3.44 -7.16 -12.88
C ILE A 26 -4.57 -6.31 -12.29
N LEU A 27 -5.77 -6.53 -12.80
CA LEU A 27 -7.00 -5.87 -12.37
C LEU A 27 -7.80 -6.80 -11.47
N PHE A 28 -8.17 -6.30 -10.30
CA PHE A 28 -8.92 -7.01 -9.27
C PHE A 28 -10.35 -6.46 -9.23
N HIS A 29 -11.25 -7.10 -9.97
CA HIS A 29 -12.64 -6.68 -10.12
C HIS A 29 -13.42 -7.03 -8.85
N TYR A 30 -13.68 -6.02 -8.03
CA TYR A 30 -14.48 -6.19 -6.81
C TYR A 30 -15.98 -6.08 -7.08
N ASP A 31 -16.39 -5.51 -8.21
CA ASP A 31 -17.79 -5.33 -8.60
C ASP A 31 -18.31 -6.45 -9.52
N GLY A 32 -17.41 -7.27 -10.08
CA GLY A 32 -17.72 -8.38 -10.98
C GLY A 32 -17.91 -8.01 -12.45
N ASN A 33 -17.80 -6.72 -12.81
CA ASN A 33 -18.08 -6.26 -14.16
C ASN A 33 -16.84 -6.38 -15.06
N VAL A 34 -16.45 -7.61 -15.43
CA VAL A 34 -15.30 -7.83 -16.34
C VAL A 34 -15.63 -7.44 -17.77
N ASP A 35 -16.84 -7.73 -18.24
CA ASP A 35 -17.19 -7.56 -19.66
C ASP A 35 -17.15 -6.10 -20.11
N GLY A 36 -17.40 -5.18 -19.17
CA GLY A 36 -17.32 -3.74 -19.40
C GLY A 36 -15.91 -3.20 -19.62
N TRP A 37 -14.87 -4.03 -19.66
CA TRP A 37 -13.48 -3.61 -19.92
C TRP A 37 -12.95 -4.05 -21.29
N TRP A 38 -13.67 -4.92 -22.00
CA TRP A 38 -13.21 -5.51 -23.27
C TRP A 38 -13.24 -4.54 -24.46
N ASP A 39 -13.90 -3.39 -24.33
CA ASP A 39 -13.92 -2.31 -25.32
C ASP A 39 -12.67 -1.42 -25.28
N LEU A 40 -11.77 -1.61 -24.30
CA LEU A 40 -10.49 -0.92 -24.26
C LEU A 40 -9.42 -1.73 -25.00
N ASP A 41 -8.58 -1.07 -25.80
CA ASP A 41 -7.52 -1.68 -26.63
C ASP A 41 -6.47 -2.51 -25.88
N TRP A 42 -6.47 -2.42 -24.55
CA TRP A 42 -5.59 -3.18 -23.68
C TRP A 42 -6.30 -4.23 -22.84
N GLY A 43 -7.63 -4.34 -22.92
CA GLY A 43 -8.42 -5.24 -22.08
C GLY A 43 -7.93 -6.69 -22.13
N ASP A 44 -7.54 -7.18 -23.31
CA ASP A 44 -6.96 -8.52 -23.51
C ASP A 44 -5.49 -8.66 -23.05
N LYS A 45 -4.79 -7.55 -22.79
CA LYS A 45 -3.39 -7.51 -22.35
C LYS A 45 -3.26 -7.51 -20.82
N ALA A 46 -4.32 -7.17 -20.09
CA ALA A 46 -4.35 -7.21 -18.65
C ALA A 46 -4.78 -8.58 -18.12
N ILE A 47 -4.37 -8.91 -16.89
CA ILE A 47 -4.86 -10.09 -16.18
C ILE A 47 -6.06 -9.66 -15.35
N HIS A 48 -7.21 -10.28 -15.58
CA HIS A 48 -8.46 -9.99 -14.87
C HIS A 48 -8.70 -11.06 -13.79
N VAL A 49 -8.89 -10.62 -12.56
CA VAL A 49 -9.25 -11.49 -11.42
C VAL A 49 -10.51 -10.95 -10.78
N VAL A 50 -11.49 -11.81 -10.53
CA VAL A 50 -12.80 -11.40 -10.01
C VAL A 50 -13.05 -12.01 -8.65
N ALA A 51 -13.44 -11.17 -7.68
CA ALA A 51 -14.03 -11.62 -6.44
C ALA A 51 -14.89 -10.50 -5.85
N HIS A 52 -16.19 -10.74 -5.71
CA HIS A 52 -17.14 -9.72 -5.29
C HIS A 52 -16.85 -9.19 -3.88
N ASN A 53 -16.93 -7.86 -3.75
CA ASN A 53 -16.82 -7.12 -2.50
C ASN A 53 -15.53 -7.40 -1.70
N GLN A 54 -14.43 -7.72 -2.38
CA GLN A 54 -13.13 -7.95 -1.76
C GLN A 54 -12.23 -6.72 -1.87
N THR A 55 -11.37 -6.53 -0.87
CA THR A 55 -10.46 -5.38 -0.82
C THR A 55 -9.14 -5.65 -1.54
N LYS A 56 -8.41 -4.58 -1.89
CA LYS A 56 -7.07 -4.63 -2.50
C LYS A 56 -6.13 -5.64 -1.83
N TRP A 57 -6.08 -5.60 -0.49
CA TRP A 57 -5.18 -6.46 0.30
C TRP A 57 -5.64 -7.91 0.32
N TRP A 58 -6.94 -8.17 0.28
CA TRP A 58 -7.49 -9.53 0.14
C TRP A 58 -7.04 -10.17 -1.18
N PHE A 59 -7.12 -9.44 -2.29
CA PHE A 59 -6.63 -9.88 -3.59
C PHE A 59 -5.12 -10.07 -3.59
N ALA A 60 -4.37 -9.07 -3.10
CA ALA A 60 -2.91 -9.12 -3.06
C ALA A 60 -2.41 -10.34 -2.26
N LYS A 61 -3.06 -10.67 -1.14
CA LYS A 61 -2.73 -11.86 -0.36
C LYS A 61 -2.89 -13.16 -1.14
N ARG A 62 -3.91 -13.27 -1.98
CA ARG A 62 -4.28 -14.51 -2.68
C ARG A 62 -3.59 -14.67 -4.03
N PHE A 63 -3.41 -13.59 -4.77
CA PHE A 63 -2.96 -13.65 -6.16
C PHE A 63 -1.53 -13.14 -6.38
N LEU A 64 -0.94 -12.42 -5.42
CA LEU A 64 0.43 -11.91 -5.51
C LEU A 64 1.38 -12.65 -4.55
N HIS A 65 1.26 -13.99 -4.49
CA HIS A 65 2.16 -14.82 -3.71
C HIS A 65 3.63 -14.58 -4.14
N PRO A 66 4.62 -14.51 -3.22
CA PRO A 66 6.00 -14.16 -3.58
C PRO A 66 6.63 -15.01 -4.68
N ASN A 67 6.30 -16.31 -4.73
CA ASN A 67 6.77 -17.20 -5.80
C ASN A 67 6.16 -16.86 -7.17
N VAL A 68 4.89 -16.41 -7.21
CA VAL A 68 4.19 -16.03 -8.45
C VAL A 68 4.77 -14.75 -9.02
N VAL A 69 5.03 -13.76 -8.16
CA VAL A 69 5.57 -12.46 -8.59
C VAL A 69 7.10 -12.39 -8.58
N SER A 70 7.79 -13.52 -8.38
CA SER A 70 9.25 -13.59 -8.25
C SER A 70 10.01 -13.14 -9.50
N ILE A 71 9.37 -13.16 -10.68
CA ILE A 71 9.94 -12.68 -11.94
C ILE A 71 10.00 -11.15 -12.03
N TYR A 72 9.26 -10.42 -11.18
CA TYR A 72 9.21 -8.96 -11.18
C TYR A 72 10.18 -8.38 -10.14
N ASP A 73 10.84 -7.27 -10.48
CA ASP A 73 11.74 -6.58 -9.55
C ASP A 73 10.97 -5.68 -8.56
N TYR A 74 9.86 -5.12 -9.03
CA TYR A 74 9.00 -4.21 -8.28
C TYR A 74 7.53 -4.61 -8.40
N ILE A 75 6.82 -4.50 -7.29
CA ILE A 75 5.38 -4.75 -7.19
C ILE A 75 4.71 -3.43 -6.84
N PHE A 76 3.77 -3.00 -7.67
CA PHE A 76 2.95 -1.81 -7.44
C PHE A 76 1.58 -2.25 -6.93
N LEU A 77 1.22 -1.81 -5.73
CA LEU A 77 -0.15 -1.89 -5.24
C LEU A 77 -0.75 -0.50 -5.29
N TRP A 78 -1.83 -0.37 -6.05
CA TRP A 78 -2.34 0.93 -6.49
C TRP A 78 -3.84 0.96 -6.29
N ASP A 79 -4.39 2.08 -5.81
CA ASP A 79 -5.83 2.34 -5.78
C ASP A 79 -6.29 2.95 -7.12
N GLU A 80 -7.52 2.66 -7.50
CA GLU A 80 -8.11 3.03 -8.79
C GLU A 80 -8.52 4.50 -8.92
N ASP A 81 -8.48 5.29 -7.85
CA ASP A 81 -8.90 6.69 -7.82
C ASP A 81 -7.71 7.68 -7.79
N LEU A 82 -6.53 7.18 -8.19
CA LEU A 82 -5.30 7.95 -8.28
C LEU A 82 -5.12 8.49 -9.70
N GLY A 83 -5.04 9.81 -9.84
CA GLY A 83 -4.71 10.52 -11.07
C GLY A 83 -3.21 10.53 -11.34
N VAL A 84 -2.81 10.23 -12.58
CA VAL A 84 -1.41 9.96 -12.96
C VAL A 84 -0.83 10.95 -13.96
N ASP A 85 -1.45 12.12 -14.17
CA ASP A 85 -1.03 13.09 -15.19
C ASP A 85 0.45 13.49 -15.07
N HIS A 86 0.91 13.67 -13.83
CA HIS A 86 2.27 14.07 -13.50
C HIS A 86 3.19 12.92 -13.06
N PHE A 87 2.78 11.69 -13.34
CA PHE A 87 3.51 10.48 -12.98
C PHE A 87 4.01 9.74 -14.23
N ASP A 88 5.29 9.38 -14.23
CA ASP A 88 5.92 8.48 -15.18
C ASP A 88 6.56 7.28 -14.46
N PRO A 89 6.08 6.04 -14.71
CA PRO A 89 6.58 4.85 -14.02
C PRO A 89 8.08 4.59 -14.22
N LYS A 90 8.64 4.92 -15.40
CA LYS A 90 10.05 4.69 -15.72
C LYS A 90 10.93 5.67 -14.95
N ARG A 91 10.60 6.96 -14.99
CA ARG A 91 11.31 7.99 -14.21
C ARG A 91 11.19 7.71 -12.73
N TYR A 92 10.00 7.37 -12.24
CA TYR A 92 9.78 6.98 -10.84
C TYR A 92 10.74 5.86 -10.41
N LEU A 93 10.78 4.75 -11.15
CA LEU A 93 11.65 3.62 -10.82
C LEU A 93 13.14 3.97 -10.90
N GLN A 94 13.55 4.87 -11.80
CA GLN A 94 14.93 5.35 -11.83
C GLN A 94 15.33 6.02 -10.51
N ILE A 95 14.43 6.82 -9.92
CA ILE A 95 14.67 7.49 -8.64
C ILE A 95 14.71 6.47 -7.50
N VAL A 96 13.75 5.55 -7.47
CA VAL A 96 13.68 4.46 -6.47
C VAL A 96 14.98 3.67 -6.45
N LYS A 97 15.46 3.24 -7.63
CA LYS A 97 16.72 2.51 -7.81
C LYS A 97 17.92 3.33 -7.35
N THR A 98 18.05 4.58 -7.83
CA THR A 98 19.17 5.48 -7.50
C THR A 98 19.24 5.77 -6.00
N ALA A 99 18.08 5.92 -5.35
CA ALA A 99 17.98 6.23 -3.94
C ALA A 99 18.07 4.98 -3.03
N GLY A 100 18.15 3.78 -3.60
CA GLY A 100 18.21 2.51 -2.88
C GLY A 100 16.97 2.25 -2.02
N LEU A 101 15.79 2.73 -2.45
CA LEU A 101 14.54 2.53 -1.75
C LEU A 101 14.01 1.11 -2.01
N GLU A 102 13.56 0.46 -0.93
CA GLU A 102 12.95 -0.87 -0.98
C GLU A 102 11.44 -0.83 -0.90
N ILE A 103 10.90 0.22 -0.28
CA ILE A 103 9.48 0.53 -0.22
C ILE A 103 9.34 2.02 -0.54
N SER A 104 8.43 2.37 -1.43
CA SER A 104 8.23 3.76 -1.81
C SER A 104 6.80 4.03 -2.22
N GLN A 105 6.45 5.31 -2.36
CA GLN A 105 5.24 5.74 -3.04
C GLN A 105 5.52 7.03 -3.83
N PRO A 106 4.75 7.34 -4.88
CA PRO A 106 4.69 8.70 -5.38
C PRO A 106 4.15 9.65 -4.30
N ALA A 107 4.56 10.90 -4.34
CA ALA A 107 3.98 11.93 -3.50
C ALA A 107 2.56 12.28 -3.96
N LEU A 108 1.75 12.79 -3.03
CA LEU A 108 0.47 13.40 -3.32
C LEU A 108 0.66 14.87 -3.67
N ASP A 109 -0.08 15.32 -4.68
CA ASP A 109 -0.32 16.74 -4.89
C ASP A 109 -1.05 17.34 -3.68
N PRO A 110 -0.65 18.52 -3.17
CA PRO A 110 -1.39 19.24 -2.13
C PRO A 110 -2.88 19.47 -2.43
N ASP A 111 -3.27 19.48 -3.70
CA ASP A 111 -4.65 19.67 -4.16
C ASP A 111 -5.48 18.35 -4.11
N SER A 112 -4.90 17.26 -3.62
CA SER A 112 -5.62 15.99 -3.41
C SER A 112 -6.73 16.13 -2.35
N THR A 113 -7.86 15.46 -2.55
CA THR A 113 -9.06 15.61 -1.70
C THR A 113 -8.95 14.89 -0.37
N GLU A 114 -8.21 13.78 -0.32
CA GLU A 114 -8.02 12.97 0.88
C GLU A 114 -6.53 12.78 1.20
N ILE A 115 -5.99 13.64 2.07
CA ILE A 115 -4.62 13.54 2.57
C ILE A 115 -4.67 13.21 4.06
N HIS A 116 -4.15 12.04 4.44
CA HIS A 116 -4.17 11.57 5.84
C HIS A 116 -2.86 11.83 6.59
N HIS A 117 -1.74 11.81 5.90
CA HIS A 117 -0.41 11.91 6.51
C HIS A 117 0.43 12.96 5.80
N LYS A 118 0.97 13.94 6.54
CA LYS A 118 1.77 15.03 5.95
C LYS A 118 2.99 14.53 5.15
N ILE A 119 3.55 13.37 5.52
CA ILE A 119 4.68 12.76 4.81
C ILE A 119 4.33 12.33 3.38
N THR A 120 3.05 12.14 3.03
CA THR A 120 2.71 11.76 1.66
C THR A 120 2.65 12.97 0.74
N ILE A 121 2.58 14.20 1.26
CA ILE A 121 2.48 15.43 0.48
C ILE A 121 3.83 15.75 -0.17
N ARG A 122 3.79 16.11 -1.47
CA ARG A 122 5.01 16.44 -2.20
C ARG A 122 5.72 17.68 -1.67
N SER A 123 7.04 17.62 -1.67
CA SER A 123 7.92 18.77 -1.53
C SER A 123 8.29 19.29 -2.92
N ARG A 124 7.81 20.49 -3.27
CA ARG A 124 8.07 21.13 -4.58
C ARG A 124 9.56 21.40 -4.87
N THR A 125 10.42 21.35 -3.86
CA THR A 125 11.86 21.65 -3.96
C THR A 125 12.76 20.42 -3.90
N LYS A 126 12.18 19.22 -3.75
CA LYS A 126 12.93 17.98 -3.60
C LYS A 126 12.57 17.00 -4.71
N LYS A 127 13.47 16.04 -4.91
CA LYS A 127 13.24 14.87 -5.76
C LYS A 127 12.57 13.73 -5.01
N LEU A 128 12.91 13.58 -3.72
CA LEU A 128 12.29 12.64 -2.80
C LEU A 128 12.52 13.11 -1.36
N HIS A 129 11.72 12.59 -0.44
CA HIS A 129 11.96 12.72 0.98
C HIS A 129 11.59 11.43 1.73
N ARG A 130 12.16 11.26 2.92
CA ARG A 130 11.94 10.10 3.80
C ARG A 130 11.40 10.47 5.17
N ARG A 131 11.16 11.77 5.38
CA ARG A 131 10.68 12.33 6.64
C ARG A 131 10.14 13.73 6.47
N VAL A 132 9.27 14.09 7.42
CA VAL A 132 8.70 15.42 7.56
C VAL A 132 8.86 15.96 8.98
N TYR A 133 8.74 17.27 9.09
CA TYR A 133 8.66 17.96 10.37
C TYR A 133 7.31 18.66 10.45
N GLU A 134 6.66 18.48 11.60
CA GLU A 134 5.38 19.11 11.90
C GLU A 134 5.30 19.36 13.40
N LEU A 135 5.24 20.63 13.77
CA LEU A 135 5.13 21.04 15.17
C LEU A 135 3.67 21.36 15.54
N ARG A 136 2.78 21.48 14.55
CA ARG A 136 1.37 21.86 14.70
C ARG A 136 0.45 20.79 14.11
N GLY A 137 -0.62 20.44 14.82
CA GLY A 137 -1.59 19.42 14.37
C GLY A 137 -1.60 18.17 15.25
N LYS A 138 -2.38 17.16 14.83
CA LYS A 138 -2.62 15.94 15.62
C LYS A 138 -1.37 15.07 15.77
N THR A 139 -0.56 14.97 14.72
CA THR A 139 0.69 14.19 14.72
C THR A 139 1.88 15.13 14.73
N LYS A 140 2.65 15.15 15.82
CA LYS A 140 3.85 15.98 15.97
C LYS A 140 5.09 15.19 15.51
N CYS A 141 5.76 15.70 14.49
CA CYS A 141 7.00 15.15 13.95
C CYS A 141 8.17 16.06 14.31
N SER A 142 8.97 15.63 15.29
CA SER A 142 10.15 16.31 15.78
C SER A 142 11.44 15.63 15.30
N LYS A 143 12.61 16.15 15.70
CA LYS A 143 13.89 15.47 15.45
C LYS A 143 13.98 14.10 16.15
N ALA A 144 13.25 13.88 17.24
CA ALA A 144 13.23 12.60 17.94
C ALA A 144 12.23 11.58 17.32
N SER A 145 11.41 12.02 16.36
CA SER A 145 10.38 11.20 15.73
C SER A 145 10.93 10.39 14.56
N GLU A 146 11.58 9.27 14.85
CA GLU A 146 12.24 8.39 13.87
C GLU A 146 11.33 7.33 13.23
N GLY A 147 10.11 7.15 13.78
CA GLY A 147 9.16 6.15 13.32
C GLY A 147 8.03 6.70 12.43
N PRO A 148 7.17 5.81 11.92
CA PRO A 148 5.99 6.22 11.16
C PRO A 148 4.98 6.98 12.05
N PRO A 149 4.22 7.94 11.47
CA PRO A 149 4.26 8.37 10.07
C PRO A 149 5.31 9.47 9.79
N CYS A 150 6.18 9.79 10.75
CA CYS A 150 7.10 10.93 10.64
C CYS A 150 8.34 10.66 9.79
N SER A 151 8.83 9.42 9.79
CA SER A 151 9.94 8.96 8.95
C SER A 151 9.74 7.52 8.49
N GLY A 152 10.28 7.20 7.30
CA GLY A 152 10.31 5.84 6.78
C GLY A 152 8.91 5.25 6.57
N PHE A 153 7.95 6.07 6.12
CA PHE A 153 6.54 5.71 5.98
C PHE A 153 6.06 5.92 4.55
N VAL A 154 5.18 5.01 4.13
CA VAL A 154 4.32 5.16 2.95
C VAL A 154 2.92 4.72 3.35
N GLU A 155 1.93 5.36 2.76
CA GLU A 155 0.51 5.06 2.92
C GLU A 155 0.09 3.91 2.00
N GLY A 156 -1.00 3.24 2.41
CA GLY A 156 -1.48 2.04 1.75
C GLY A 156 -2.05 2.22 0.35
N MET A 157 -2.28 3.45 -0.14
CA MET A 157 -2.96 3.70 -1.42
C MET A 157 -2.13 3.37 -2.66
N ALA A 158 -0.85 3.76 -2.66
CA ALA A 158 0.05 3.62 -3.82
C ALA A 158 1.44 3.04 -3.45
N PRO A 159 1.57 2.06 -2.54
CA PRO A 159 2.88 1.56 -2.17
C PRO A 159 3.51 0.71 -3.29
N VAL A 160 4.81 0.88 -3.42
CA VAL A 160 5.68 0.16 -4.35
C VAL A 160 6.72 -0.59 -3.53
N PHE A 161 6.89 -1.87 -3.82
CA PHE A 161 7.79 -2.75 -3.09
C PHE A 161 8.82 -3.33 -4.04
N THR A 162 10.06 -3.43 -3.58
CA THR A 162 11.02 -4.39 -4.15
C THR A 162 10.55 -5.82 -3.88
N ARG A 163 11.07 -6.79 -4.64
CA ARG A 163 10.80 -8.23 -4.43
C ARG A 163 11.02 -8.68 -2.98
N SER A 164 12.13 -8.27 -2.35
CA SER A 164 12.46 -8.62 -0.97
C SER A 164 11.49 -8.00 0.03
N ALA A 165 11.15 -6.72 -0.14
CA ALA A 165 10.18 -6.05 0.71
C ALA A 165 8.78 -6.67 0.57
N TRP A 166 8.36 -6.98 -0.66
CA TRP A 166 7.09 -7.64 -0.92
C TRP A 166 7.01 -9.02 -0.27
N TYR A 167 8.09 -9.80 -0.30
CA TYR A 167 8.12 -11.09 0.40
C TYR A 167 7.77 -10.94 1.89
N CYS A 168 8.39 -9.98 2.59
CA CYS A 168 8.04 -9.70 3.99
C CYS A 168 6.61 -9.17 4.12
N THR A 169 6.22 -8.18 3.31
CA THR A 169 4.87 -7.57 3.38
C THR A 169 3.78 -8.59 3.14
N TRP A 170 3.96 -9.53 2.22
CA TRP A 170 2.99 -10.58 1.94
C TRP A 170 2.75 -11.48 3.16
N HIS A 171 3.79 -11.79 3.94
CA HIS A 171 3.65 -12.55 5.19
C HIS A 171 3.09 -11.72 6.34
N LEU A 172 3.28 -10.39 6.29
CA LEU A 172 2.64 -9.46 7.23
C LEU A 172 1.13 -9.37 7.01
N ILE A 173 0.65 -9.52 5.77
CA ILE A 173 -0.78 -9.55 5.45
C ILE A 173 -1.42 -10.82 6.01
N GLN A 174 -2.38 -10.64 6.91
CA GLN A 174 -3.18 -11.73 7.46
C GLN A 174 -4.22 -12.22 6.45
N ASN A 175 -4.59 -13.50 6.51
CA ASN A 175 -5.54 -14.11 5.56
C ASN A 175 -6.97 -13.59 5.72
N ASP A 176 -7.32 -13.16 6.93
CA ASP A 176 -8.57 -12.59 7.40
C ASP A 176 -8.60 -11.06 7.32
N LEU A 177 -7.57 -10.44 6.75
CA LEU A 177 -7.48 -8.99 6.63
C LEU A 177 -8.56 -8.47 5.67
N VAL A 178 -9.71 -8.10 6.24
CA VAL A 178 -10.84 -7.54 5.48
C VAL A 178 -10.49 -6.16 4.93
N HIS A 179 -9.60 -5.39 5.59
CA HIS A 179 -9.17 -4.08 5.11
C HIS A 179 -7.71 -3.72 5.50
N GLY A 180 -7.09 -2.80 4.76
CA GLY A 180 -5.67 -2.44 4.91
C GLY A 180 -5.31 -1.38 5.97
N TRP A 181 -6.28 -0.81 6.67
CA TRP A 181 -6.04 0.32 7.58
C TRP A 181 -5.08 -0.05 8.72
N GLY A 182 -4.02 0.75 8.91
CA GLY A 182 -3.00 0.52 9.94
C GLY A 182 -1.85 -0.41 9.52
N MET A 183 -1.97 -1.10 8.38
CA MET A 183 -0.86 -1.88 7.82
C MET A 183 0.29 -0.99 7.36
N ASP A 184 -0.03 0.19 6.84
CA ASP A 184 0.89 1.27 6.48
C ASP A 184 1.91 1.60 7.58
N MET A 185 1.50 1.55 8.85
CA MET A 185 2.37 1.74 10.02
C MET A 185 3.42 0.64 10.20
N LYS A 186 3.27 -0.50 9.52
CA LYS A 186 4.16 -1.67 9.64
C LYS A 186 4.90 -2.02 8.36
N LEU A 187 4.49 -1.48 7.22
CA LEU A 187 5.16 -1.72 5.93
C LEU A 187 6.65 -1.43 6.01
N GLY A 188 7.04 -0.34 6.68
CA GLY A 188 8.44 0.07 6.78
C GLY A 188 9.38 -0.96 7.44
N TYR A 189 8.87 -1.88 8.26
CA TYR A 189 9.68 -2.97 8.87
C TYR A 189 10.08 -4.05 7.85
N CYS A 190 9.44 -4.08 6.69
CA CYS A 190 9.76 -5.01 5.62
C CYS A 190 10.87 -4.52 4.68
N ALA A 191 11.39 -3.31 4.89
CA ALA A 191 12.61 -2.88 4.22
C ALA A 191 13.84 -3.45 4.94
N GLN A 192 14.85 -3.89 4.18
CA GLN A 192 16.10 -4.39 4.75
C GLN A 192 16.94 -3.24 5.29
N GLY A 193 17.01 -3.14 6.62
CA GLY A 193 17.77 -2.12 7.34
C GLY A 193 16.86 -1.07 7.96
N VAL A 194 17.37 0.16 8.10
CA VAL A 194 16.63 1.24 8.77
C VAL A 194 15.60 1.83 7.82
N SER A 195 14.32 1.76 8.20
CA SER A 195 13.19 2.25 7.40
C SER A 195 13.36 3.72 6.96
N SER A 196 13.90 4.58 7.83
CA SER A 196 14.18 6.00 7.53
C SER A 196 15.17 6.23 6.38
N LYS A 197 15.92 5.19 5.95
CA LYS A 197 16.82 5.23 4.79
C LYS A 197 16.26 4.50 3.58
N LYS A 198 15.47 3.45 3.80
CA LYS A 198 15.01 2.52 2.76
C LYS A 198 13.58 2.75 2.30
N VAL A 199 12.83 3.57 3.03
CA VAL A 199 11.44 3.90 2.75
C VAL A 199 11.31 5.38 2.45
N GLY A 200 10.60 5.74 1.39
CA GLY A 200 10.52 7.14 0.97
C GLY A 200 9.42 7.48 -0.01
N VAL A 201 9.15 8.77 -0.11
CA VAL A 201 8.15 9.38 -0.98
C VAL A 201 8.87 10.12 -2.10
N ILE A 202 8.48 9.84 -3.35
CA ILE A 202 9.09 10.45 -4.54
C ILE A 202 8.32 11.71 -4.90
N ASP A 203 8.97 12.87 -4.72
CA ASP A 203 8.35 14.19 -4.85
C ASP A 203 8.20 14.63 -6.31
N SER A 204 9.15 14.28 -7.17
CA SER A 204 9.18 14.73 -8.57
C SER A 204 8.25 13.93 -9.48
N GLU A 205 7.74 12.79 -9.03
CA GLU A 205 6.79 11.94 -9.74
C GLU A 205 5.58 11.75 -8.82
N TYR A 206 4.64 12.67 -8.91
CA TYR A 206 3.52 12.79 -7.97
C TYR A 206 2.19 12.44 -8.64
N ILE A 207 1.22 12.11 -7.82
CA ILE A 207 -0.13 11.71 -8.20
C ILE A 207 -1.16 12.57 -7.47
N VAL A 208 -2.40 12.56 -7.96
CA VAL A 208 -3.53 13.26 -7.33
C VAL A 208 -4.49 12.21 -6.78
N HIS A 209 -4.79 12.25 -5.48
CA HIS A 209 -5.80 11.36 -4.90
C HIS A 209 -7.18 12.01 -5.04
N LYS A 210 -8.07 11.35 -5.81
CA LYS A 210 -9.41 11.89 -6.11
C LYS A 210 -10.43 11.62 -5.00
N GLY A 211 -10.20 10.62 -4.14
CA GLY A 211 -11.07 10.31 -3.00
C GLY A 211 -12.44 9.79 -3.43
N ILE A 212 -12.47 8.96 -4.47
CA ILE A 212 -13.72 8.43 -5.03
C ILE A 212 -14.02 7.11 -4.32
N GLN A 213 -15.13 7.06 -3.58
CA GLN A 213 -15.52 5.87 -2.82
C GLN A 213 -15.89 4.72 -3.75
N SER A 214 -15.11 3.65 -3.71
CA SER A 214 -15.27 2.44 -4.54
C SER A 214 -15.96 1.29 -3.80
N LEU A 215 -15.68 1.11 -2.51
CA LEU A 215 -16.27 0.08 -1.64
C LEU A 215 -17.06 0.69 -0.47
N GLY A 216 -18.36 0.41 -0.40
CA GLY A 216 -19.25 0.89 0.67
C GLY A 216 -20.04 2.17 0.37
N GLY A 217 -19.92 2.72 -0.84
CA GLY A 217 -20.78 3.81 -1.31
C GLY A 217 -22.18 3.27 -1.62
N SER A 218 -23.18 3.60 -0.79
CA SER A 218 -24.58 3.45 -1.17
C SER A 218 -24.80 4.24 -2.47
N GLY A 219 -25.24 3.57 -3.54
CA GLY A 219 -25.37 4.12 -4.90
C GLY A 219 -26.41 5.22 -5.09
N TYR A 220 -26.39 6.26 -4.27
CA TYR A 220 -27.18 7.47 -4.41
C TYR A 220 -26.26 8.69 -4.50
N PRO A 221 -26.50 9.63 -5.43
CA PRO A 221 -25.74 10.87 -5.48
C PRO A 221 -25.91 11.61 -4.15
N ALA A 222 -24.80 11.88 -3.47
CA ALA A 222 -24.80 12.64 -2.23
C ALA A 222 -25.20 14.10 -2.52
N THR A 223 -26.48 14.40 -2.46
CA THR A 223 -26.95 15.76 -2.24
C THR A 223 -26.40 16.22 -0.89
N ARG A 224 -25.56 17.25 -0.92
CA ARG A 224 -25.05 17.94 0.27
C ARG A 224 -26.21 18.53 1.06
N THR A 225 -26.75 17.78 2.01
CA THR A 225 -27.55 18.35 3.11
C THR A 225 -26.64 18.57 4.31
N THR A 226 -26.32 19.85 4.55
CA THR A 226 -25.66 20.31 5.77
C THR A 226 -26.58 20.11 6.97
N VAL A 227 -26.51 18.95 7.61
CA VAL A 227 -27.07 18.76 8.95
C VAL A 227 -25.95 18.98 9.95
N LYS A 228 -25.99 20.14 10.63
CA LYS A 228 -25.18 20.39 11.84
C LYS A 228 -25.57 19.35 12.89
N ARG A 229 -24.69 18.39 13.18
CA ARG A 229 -24.74 17.60 14.42
C ARG A 229 -23.74 18.17 15.42
N ASN A 230 -24.29 18.80 16.45
CA ASN A 230 -23.57 19.24 17.63
C ASN A 230 -23.04 18.02 18.42
N GLY A 231 -21.81 18.14 18.91
CA GLY A 231 -21.33 17.58 20.19
C GLY A 231 -21.65 16.11 20.51
N ALA A 232 -20.88 15.19 19.93
CA ALA A 232 -20.47 13.95 20.59
C ALA A 232 -19.15 13.52 19.97
N SER A 233 -18.15 13.14 20.77
CA SER A 233 -16.89 12.57 20.28
C SER A 233 -17.22 11.30 19.49
N GLY A 234 -17.24 11.43 18.16
CA GLY A 234 -17.58 10.33 17.26
C GLY A 234 -16.65 9.15 17.52
N PHE A 235 -17.26 8.00 17.74
CA PHE A 235 -16.59 6.71 17.82
C PHE A 235 -15.87 6.46 16.49
N ASP A 236 -14.54 6.66 16.45
CA ASP A 236 -13.75 6.48 15.23
C ASP A 236 -13.31 5.02 15.13
N LEU A 237 -14.13 4.21 14.46
CA LEU A 237 -13.79 2.81 14.13
C LEU A 237 -12.39 2.68 13.50
N ARG A 238 -11.91 3.70 12.77
CA ARG A 238 -10.57 3.67 12.16
C ARG A 238 -9.46 3.73 13.22
N THR A 239 -9.68 4.49 14.29
CA THR A 239 -8.74 4.58 15.42
C THR A 239 -8.75 3.29 16.26
N GLU A 240 -9.92 2.72 16.51
CA GLU A 240 -10.06 1.42 17.21
C GLU A 240 -9.37 0.28 16.45
N VAL A 241 -9.56 0.18 15.13
CA VAL A 241 -8.91 -0.89 14.36
C VAL A 241 -7.39 -0.67 14.24
N ARG A 242 -6.93 0.59 14.17
CA ARG A 242 -5.49 0.88 14.29
C ARG A 242 -4.92 0.37 15.62
N LEU A 243 -5.65 0.54 16.73
CA LEU A 243 -5.25 0.03 18.04
C LEU A 243 -5.28 -1.51 18.09
N TYR A 244 -6.29 -2.15 17.48
CA TYR A 244 -6.37 -3.60 17.35
C TYR A 244 -5.15 -4.18 16.61
N PHE A 245 -4.79 -3.61 15.45
CA PHE A 245 -3.58 -4.01 14.72
C PHE A 245 -2.28 -3.70 15.48
N PHE A 246 -2.25 -2.61 16.24
CA PHE A 246 -1.08 -2.24 17.05
C PHE A 246 -0.79 -3.32 18.10
N ASN A 247 -1.83 -3.85 18.76
CA ASN A 247 -1.70 -4.79 19.87
C ASN A 247 -1.52 -6.26 19.49
N LEU A 248 -1.84 -6.68 18.25
CA LEU A 248 -1.87 -8.10 17.85
C LEU A 248 -0.63 -8.65 17.14
N LEU A 249 0.40 -7.85 16.86
CA LEU A 249 1.58 -8.35 16.14
C LEU A 249 2.83 -8.38 17.04
N PRO A 250 3.11 -9.50 17.73
CA PRO A 250 4.44 -9.79 18.26
C PRO A 250 5.33 -10.33 17.12
N TYR A 251 5.51 -9.53 16.07
CA TYR A 251 6.34 -9.88 14.91
C TYR A 251 7.68 -9.13 14.88
N THR A 252 7.94 -8.32 15.90
CA THR A 252 9.16 -7.55 16.02
C THR A 252 10.01 -8.08 17.18
N ASN A 253 11.32 -8.19 16.96
CA ASN A 253 12.27 -8.42 18.04
C ASN A 253 13.20 -7.21 18.13
N LYS A 254 13.42 -6.69 19.34
CA LYS A 254 14.37 -5.62 19.59
C LYS A 254 15.76 -6.23 19.77
N ARG A 255 16.65 -6.03 18.79
CA ARG A 255 18.10 -6.23 18.98
C ARG A 255 18.80 -4.90 18.79
N ASN A 256 19.64 -4.50 19.74
CA ASN A 256 20.42 -3.26 19.71
C ASN A 256 19.58 -1.99 19.44
N GLY A 257 18.33 -1.94 19.93
CA GLY A 257 17.44 -0.79 19.75
C GLY A 257 16.76 -0.69 18.38
N VAL A 258 16.91 -1.69 17.49
CA VAL A 258 16.26 -1.75 16.19
C VAL A 258 15.23 -2.89 16.19
N GLU A 259 13.98 -2.60 15.79
CA GLU A 259 12.93 -3.60 15.57
C GLU A 259 13.06 -4.20 14.17
N TYR A 260 13.22 -5.52 14.11
CA TYR A 260 13.24 -6.29 12.86
C TYR A 260 11.98 -7.15 12.75
N CYS A 261 11.40 -7.24 11.55
CA CYS A 261 10.42 -8.29 11.25
C CYS A 261 11.06 -9.68 11.48
N ARG A 262 10.35 -10.56 12.20
CA ARG A 262 10.78 -11.93 12.57
C ARG A 262 11.19 -12.81 11.39
N LEU A 263 10.84 -12.43 10.17
CA LEU A 263 11.26 -13.09 8.94
C LEU A 263 12.57 -12.46 8.48
N ASP A 264 13.68 -12.87 9.10
CA ASP A 264 15.00 -12.73 8.47
C ASP A 264 15.06 -13.74 7.32
N PRO A 265 15.00 -13.32 6.05
CA PRO A 265 15.08 -14.23 4.90
C PRO A 265 16.44 -14.95 4.79
N TYR A 266 17.46 -14.53 5.54
CA TYR A 266 18.78 -15.17 5.58
C TYR A 266 18.93 -16.20 6.71
N ALA A 267 18.06 -16.19 7.72
CA ALA A 267 18.09 -17.16 8.83
C ALA A 267 17.56 -18.55 8.42
N ILE A 268 16.74 -18.63 7.37
CA ILE A 268 16.11 -19.89 6.93
C ILE A 268 17.12 -20.89 6.32
N ARG A 269 18.36 -20.46 5.99
CA ARG A 269 19.42 -21.38 5.53
C ARG A 269 20.26 -22.04 6.64
N LYS A 270 19.95 -21.83 7.92
CA LYS A 270 20.80 -22.32 9.03
C LYS A 270 20.10 -23.13 10.13
N SER A 271 18.94 -23.72 9.87
CA SER A 271 18.39 -24.73 10.78
C SER A 271 17.73 -25.88 10.03
N ASN A 272 18.51 -26.93 9.80
CA ASN A 272 17.99 -28.29 9.84
C ASN A 272 17.42 -28.52 11.24
N LEU A 273 16.11 -28.40 11.39
CA LEU A 273 15.36 -28.92 12.54
C LEU A 273 13.96 -29.30 12.06
N TYR A 274 13.90 -30.34 11.24
CA TYR A 274 12.75 -31.22 11.21
C TYR A 274 12.80 -32.07 12.49
N SER A 275 12.02 -31.71 13.50
CA SER A 275 11.37 -32.68 14.38
C SER A 275 10.46 -31.97 15.37
N THR A 276 9.36 -32.64 15.70
CA THR A 276 8.47 -32.37 16.84
C THR A 276 7.70 -31.05 16.81
N ILE A 277 6.49 -31.08 16.25
CA ILE A 277 5.22 -30.91 16.98
C ILE A 277 4.10 -31.39 16.04
N LEU A 278 3.67 -32.64 16.22
CA LEU A 278 2.34 -33.11 15.80
C LEU A 278 1.77 -33.91 16.98
N PRO A 279 0.55 -33.60 17.47
CA PRO A 279 -0.10 -34.41 18.51
C PRO A 279 -0.48 -35.80 17.95
N PRO A 280 -0.50 -36.85 18.80
CA PRO A 280 -0.80 -38.21 18.37
C PRO A 280 -2.30 -38.31 18.05
N GLY A 281 -2.66 -38.51 16.79
CA GLY A 281 -4.07 -38.70 16.42
C GLY A 281 -4.39 -38.74 14.92
N PHE A 282 -3.48 -38.33 14.04
CA PHE A 282 -3.69 -38.43 12.59
C PHE A 282 -2.48 -39.04 11.91
N ARG A 283 -2.49 -40.38 11.79
CA ARG A 283 -1.72 -41.13 10.80
C ARG A 283 -2.68 -42.06 10.06
N GLN A 284 -2.96 -41.75 8.80
CA GLN A 284 -3.17 -42.70 7.72
C GLN A 284 -2.25 -42.29 6.58
#